data_AF-A0A4Q3W6B7-F1
#
_entry.id   AF-A0A4Q3W6B7-F1
#
_cell.length_a   1.000
_cell.length_b   1.000
_cell.length_c   1.000
_cell.angle_alpha   90.00
_cell.angle_beta   90.00
_cell.angle_gamma   90.00
#
_symmetry.space_group_name_H-M   'P 1'
#
loop_
_entity.id
_entity.type
_entity.pdbx_description
1 polymer ?
#
loop_
_entity_poly.entity_id
_entity_poly.type
_entity_poly.pdbx_seq_one_letter_code
_entity_poly.pdbx_strand_id
1 'polypeptide(L)'
;VELNTMEMRMLMLGQQKGSKDVKAHASHMLADHKKMATTVTTYLKNKNLTIDPDTTDRDTDFRDRQAGADFDRAFADRMVSDHEKTIRVFEDAQDDVKDPELKTMISTTLPKLRAHLDMSREMQNKLNRGSENTNTGTNR
;
A
#
# COMPACT_ATOMS: atom_id res chain seq x y z
N VAL A 1 -1.30 -4.44 -12.09
CA VAL A 1 -2.25 -5.38 -11.40
C VAL A 1 -1.58 -6.04 -10.22
N GLU A 2 -0.38 -6.60 -10.40
CA GLU A 2 0.31 -7.39 -9.38
C GLU A 2 0.66 -6.61 -8.11
N LEU A 3 1.26 -5.42 -8.26
CA LEU A 3 1.58 -4.53 -7.11
C LEU A 3 0.34 -4.28 -6.24
N ASN A 4 -0.80 -3.99 -6.88
CA ASN A 4 -2.07 -3.79 -6.19
C ASN A 4 -2.57 -5.06 -5.49
N THR A 5 -2.41 -6.25 -6.09
CA THR A 5 -2.79 -7.52 -5.45
C THR A 5 -1.94 -7.83 -4.23
N MET A 6 -0.61 -7.62 -4.31
CA MET A 6 0.30 -7.81 -3.18
C MET A 6 -0.03 -6.84 -2.05
N GLU A 7 -0.23 -5.57 -2.37
CA GLU A 7 -0.63 -4.56 -1.40
C GLU A 7 -1.96 -4.92 -0.73
N MET A 8 -2.97 -5.40 -1.47
CA MET A 8 -4.22 -5.87 -0.86
C MET A 8 -4.00 -6.99 0.17
N ARG A 9 -3.09 -7.94 -0.07
CA ARG A 9 -2.75 -9.00 0.90
C ARG A 9 -2.08 -8.42 2.14
N MET A 10 -1.15 -7.50 1.95
CA MET A 10 -0.50 -6.75 3.03
C MET A 10 -1.53 -5.98 3.88
N LEU A 11 -2.47 -5.31 3.24
CA LEU A 11 -3.55 -4.58 3.91
C LEU A 11 -4.47 -5.52 4.71
N MET A 12 -4.77 -6.72 4.21
CA MET A 12 -5.51 -7.73 4.98
C MET A 12 -4.75 -8.16 6.24
N LEU A 13 -3.42 -8.33 6.15
CA LEU A 13 -2.59 -8.61 7.33
C LEU A 13 -2.62 -7.44 8.32
N GLY A 14 -2.55 -6.20 7.84
CA GLY A 14 -2.70 -4.98 8.65
C GLY A 14 -4.04 -4.91 9.39
N GLN A 15 -5.15 -5.25 8.72
CA GLN A 15 -6.47 -5.35 9.33
C GLN A 15 -6.56 -6.44 10.41
N GLN A 16 -5.85 -7.56 10.22
CA GLN A 16 -5.89 -8.67 11.16
C GLN A 16 -5.03 -8.40 12.40
N LYS A 17 -3.77 -7.97 12.19
CA LYS A 17 -2.72 -7.97 13.23
C LYS A 17 -2.39 -6.58 13.77
N GLY A 18 -2.76 -5.52 13.06
CA GLY A 18 -2.36 -4.17 13.41
C GLY A 18 -3.01 -3.62 14.68
N SER A 19 -2.41 -2.57 15.25
CA SER A 19 -3.07 -1.70 16.23
C SER A 19 -4.28 -0.96 15.62
N LYS A 20 -5.00 -0.20 16.45
CA LYS A 20 -6.18 0.57 16.03
C LYS A 20 -5.88 1.47 14.82
N ASP A 21 -4.74 2.15 14.83
CA ASP A 21 -4.36 3.06 13.74
C ASP A 21 -4.01 2.30 12.46
N VAL A 22 -3.22 1.23 12.57
CA VAL A 22 -2.88 0.36 11.43
C VAL A 22 -4.14 -0.27 10.84
N LYS A 23 -5.09 -0.73 11.66
CA LYS A 23 -6.36 -1.31 11.20
C LYS A 23 -7.21 -0.29 10.45
N ALA A 24 -7.28 0.95 10.93
CA ALA A 24 -8.04 2.01 10.27
C ALA A 24 -7.40 2.37 8.92
N HIS A 25 -6.09 2.57 8.90
CA HIS A 25 -5.32 2.83 7.68
C HIS A 25 -5.51 1.68 6.67
N ALA A 26 -5.31 0.43 7.12
CA ALA A 26 -5.40 -0.74 6.26
C ALA A 26 -6.81 -0.93 5.66
N SER A 27 -7.85 -0.62 6.44
CA SER A 27 -9.24 -0.71 5.96
C SER A 27 -9.56 0.33 4.89
N HIS A 28 -9.07 1.56 5.06
CA HIS A 28 -9.24 2.62 4.08
C HIS A 28 -8.53 2.27 2.76
N MET A 29 -7.24 1.93 2.84
CA MET A 29 -6.45 1.54 1.68
C MET A 29 -7.08 0.35 0.96
N LEU A 30 -7.48 -0.71 1.69
CA LEU A 30 -8.02 -1.91 1.06
C LEU A 30 -9.29 -1.62 0.26
N ALA A 31 -10.12 -0.69 0.71
CA ALA A 31 -11.32 -0.28 -0.02
C ALA A 31 -10.96 0.39 -1.36
N ASP A 32 -9.96 1.26 -1.37
CA ASP A 32 -9.54 1.95 -2.59
C ASP A 32 -8.76 1.05 -3.55
N HIS A 33 -7.89 0.17 -3.03
CA HIS A 33 -7.20 -0.84 -3.85
C HIS A 33 -8.17 -1.85 -4.49
N LYS A 34 -9.28 -2.19 -3.83
CA LYS A 34 -10.35 -3.02 -4.43
C LYS A 34 -11.06 -2.32 -5.58
N LYS A 35 -11.32 -1.01 -5.45
CA LYS A 35 -11.89 -0.21 -6.55
C LYS A 35 -10.90 -0.15 -7.71
N MET A 36 -9.62 0.09 -7.43
CA MET A 36 -8.56 0.12 -8.45
C MET A 36 -8.45 -1.23 -9.18
N ALA A 37 -8.47 -2.34 -8.46
CA ALA A 37 -8.45 -3.67 -9.05
C ALA A 37 -9.60 -3.87 -10.05
N THR A 38 -10.80 -3.41 -9.69
CA THR A 38 -11.97 -3.45 -10.58
C THR A 38 -11.75 -2.60 -11.83
N THR A 39 -11.27 -1.36 -11.67
CA THR A 39 -10.97 -0.46 -12.81
C THR A 39 -9.95 -1.07 -13.77
N VAL A 40 -8.84 -1.59 -13.26
CA VAL A 40 -7.79 -2.19 -14.10
C VAL A 40 -8.29 -3.48 -14.75
N THR A 41 -9.06 -4.30 -14.05
CA THR A 41 -9.64 -5.53 -14.62
C THR A 41 -10.58 -5.23 -15.78
N THR A 42 -11.43 -4.21 -15.64
CA THR A 42 -12.32 -3.75 -16.73
C THR A 42 -11.54 -3.27 -17.93
N TYR A 43 -10.48 -2.48 -17.72
CA TYR A 43 -9.59 -2.03 -18.80
C TYR A 43 -8.99 -3.21 -19.56
N LEU A 44 -8.41 -4.19 -18.85
CA LEU A 44 -7.80 -5.37 -19.48
C LEU A 44 -8.81 -6.17 -20.30
N LYS A 45 -10.03 -6.36 -19.76
CA LYS A 45 -11.12 -7.03 -20.49
C LYS A 45 -11.51 -6.27 -21.76
N ASN A 46 -11.68 -4.95 -21.68
CA ASN A 46 -12.06 -4.12 -22.83
C ASN A 46 -11.00 -4.16 -23.94
N LYS A 47 -9.72 -4.32 -23.56
CA LYS A 47 -8.59 -4.42 -24.49
C LYS A 47 -8.27 -5.86 -24.92
N ASN A 48 -9.01 -6.86 -24.42
CA ASN A 48 -8.71 -8.28 -24.58
C ASN A 48 -7.25 -8.64 -24.20
N LEU A 49 -6.75 -8.00 -23.15
CA LEU A 49 -5.41 -8.23 -22.61
C LEU A 49 -5.47 -9.20 -21.43
N THR A 50 -4.49 -10.08 -21.36
CA THR A 50 -4.24 -10.96 -20.22
C THR A 50 -2.91 -10.61 -19.58
N ILE A 51 -2.84 -10.71 -18.26
CA ILE A 51 -1.61 -10.56 -17.48
C ILE A 51 -1.41 -11.87 -16.73
N ASP A 52 -0.23 -12.47 -16.89
CA ASP A 52 0.13 -13.64 -16.10
C ASP A 52 0.28 -13.23 -14.63
N PRO A 53 -0.28 -13.97 -13.68
CA PRO A 53 -0.17 -13.59 -12.28
C PRO A 53 1.26 -13.78 -11.77
N ASP A 54 1.86 -12.74 -11.18
CA ASP A 54 3.02 -12.92 -10.30
C ASP A 54 2.63 -13.84 -9.12
N THR A 55 3.29 -15.00 -9.08
CA THR A 55 3.11 -16.03 -8.05
C THR A 55 4.16 -15.95 -6.95
N THR A 56 5.06 -14.97 -7.02
CA THR A 56 6.07 -14.74 -5.99
C THR A 56 5.40 -14.38 -4.67
N ASP A 57 5.67 -15.16 -3.63
CA ASP A 57 5.21 -14.84 -2.27
C ASP A 57 6.17 -13.83 -1.64
N ARG A 58 5.77 -12.55 -1.63
CA ARG A 58 6.54 -11.43 -1.05
C ARG A 58 6.01 -10.98 0.31
N ASP A 59 5.04 -11.70 0.86
CA ASP A 59 4.33 -11.36 2.09
C ASP A 59 4.64 -12.33 3.24
N THR A 60 5.45 -13.37 2.99
CA THR A 60 5.90 -14.37 3.98
C THR A 60 6.42 -13.73 5.27
N ASP A 61 7.29 -12.73 5.14
CA ASP A 61 7.86 -11.99 6.26
C ASP A 61 6.81 -11.38 7.19
N PHE A 62 5.64 -11.00 6.67
CA PHE A 62 4.56 -10.42 7.48
C PHE A 62 3.55 -11.45 7.97
N ARG A 63 3.41 -12.57 7.25
CA ARG A 63 2.59 -13.69 7.68
C ARG A 63 3.12 -14.31 8.97
N ASP A 64 4.44 -14.40 9.12
CA ASP A 64 5.06 -15.05 10.28
C ASP A 64 5.32 -14.08 11.44
N ARG A 65 5.30 -12.76 11.19
CA ARG A 65 5.39 -11.73 12.23
C ARG A 65 4.19 -11.77 13.17
N GLN A 66 4.48 -11.68 14.47
CA GLN A 66 3.47 -11.53 15.52
C GLN A 66 2.90 -10.12 15.55
N ALA A 67 1.66 -9.97 16.01
CA ALA A 67 1.06 -8.67 16.27
C ALA A 67 1.85 -7.91 17.34
N GLY A 68 1.93 -6.58 17.20
CA GLY A 68 2.64 -5.72 18.14
C GLY A 68 3.33 -4.55 17.45
N ALA A 69 4.09 -3.77 18.23
CA ALA A 69 4.72 -2.54 17.74
C ALA A 69 5.71 -2.79 16.57
N ASP A 70 6.41 -3.92 16.57
CA ASP A 70 7.32 -4.30 15.48
C ASP A 70 6.56 -4.59 14.17
N PHE A 71 5.40 -5.22 14.26
CA PHE A 71 4.53 -5.43 13.09
C PHE A 71 4.02 -4.10 12.55
N ASP A 72 3.52 -3.24 13.42
CA ASP A 72 2.98 -1.93 13.02
C ASP A 72 4.04 -1.06 12.34
N ARG A 73 5.26 -0.99 12.91
CA ARG A 73 6.38 -0.24 12.31
C ARG A 73 6.76 -0.78 10.95
N ALA A 74 6.97 -2.09 10.86
CA ALA A 74 7.30 -2.72 9.58
C ALA A 74 6.22 -2.52 8.53
N PHE A 75 4.95 -2.61 8.92
CA PHE A 75 3.81 -2.38 8.04
C PHE A 75 3.85 -0.95 7.51
N ALA A 76 4.04 0.05 8.38
CA ALA A 76 4.14 1.44 7.98
C ALA A 76 5.32 1.70 7.02
N ASP A 77 6.50 1.16 7.34
CA ASP A 77 7.70 1.27 6.49
C ASP A 77 7.46 0.66 5.10
N ARG A 78 6.82 -0.51 5.05
CA ARG A 78 6.47 -1.19 3.80
C ARG A 78 5.50 -0.36 2.95
N MET A 79 4.44 0.16 3.56
CA MET A 79 3.46 1.01 2.85
C MET A 79 4.11 2.26 2.27
N VAL A 80 5.00 2.94 3.02
CA VAL A 80 5.73 4.11 2.50
C VAL A 80 6.64 3.73 1.33
N SER A 81 7.49 2.71 1.49
CA SER A 81 8.42 2.27 0.44
C SER A 81 7.69 1.87 -0.84
N ASP A 82 6.62 1.08 -0.72
CA ASP A 82 5.93 0.53 -1.89
C ASP A 82 5.16 1.62 -2.64
N HIS A 83 4.56 2.57 -1.93
CA HIS A 83 3.92 3.73 -2.56
C HIS A 83 4.93 4.66 -3.24
N GLU A 84 6.08 4.94 -2.63
CA GLU A 84 7.14 5.76 -3.28
C GLU A 84 7.62 5.12 -4.57
N LYS A 85 7.86 3.81 -4.57
CA LYS A 85 8.25 3.07 -5.79
C LYS A 85 7.14 3.09 -6.83
N THR A 86 5.90 2.86 -6.42
CA THR A 86 4.75 2.82 -7.32
C THR A 86 4.49 4.19 -7.95
N ILE A 87 4.63 5.28 -7.20
CA ILE A 87 4.51 6.64 -7.74
C ILE A 87 5.55 6.87 -8.84
N ARG A 88 6.82 6.52 -8.61
CA ARG A 88 7.86 6.65 -9.65
C ARG A 88 7.54 5.86 -10.91
N VAL A 89 7.10 4.60 -10.76
CA VAL A 89 6.67 3.76 -11.88
C VAL A 89 5.51 4.41 -12.66
N PHE A 90 4.54 5.02 -11.96
CA PHE A 90 3.42 5.68 -12.60
C PHE A 90 3.82 7.01 -13.27
N GLU A 91 4.74 7.76 -12.69
CA GLU A 91 5.31 8.98 -13.26
C GLU A 91 6.07 8.65 -14.55
N ASP A 92 6.96 7.66 -14.52
CA ASP A 92 7.69 7.19 -15.70
C ASP A 92 6.72 6.68 -16.79
N ALA A 93 5.73 5.87 -16.41
CA ALA A 93 4.75 5.34 -17.34
C ALA A 93 3.85 6.43 -17.96
N GLN A 94 3.62 7.55 -17.29
CA GLN A 94 2.78 8.64 -17.78
C GLN A 94 3.35 9.28 -19.07
N ASP A 95 4.68 9.32 -19.17
CA ASP A 95 5.40 9.89 -20.31
C ASP A 95 5.49 8.91 -21.48
N ASP A 96 5.62 7.61 -21.18
CA ASP A 96 5.78 6.58 -22.20
C ASP A 96 4.47 6.10 -22.81
N VAL A 97 3.40 6.02 -22.02
CA VAL A 97 2.13 5.40 -22.44
C VAL A 97 1.47 6.10 -23.63
N LYS A 98 1.04 5.31 -24.62
CA LYS A 98 0.37 5.80 -25.84
C LYS A 98 -1.14 5.55 -25.85
N ASP A 99 -1.61 4.54 -25.10
CA ASP A 99 -3.05 4.27 -24.99
C ASP A 99 -3.72 5.38 -24.15
N PRO A 100 -4.70 6.13 -24.72
CA PRO A 100 -5.27 7.30 -24.06
C PRO A 100 -6.10 6.95 -22.82
N GLU A 101 -6.70 5.76 -22.80
CA GLU A 101 -7.48 5.26 -21.66
C GLU A 101 -6.53 4.92 -20.49
N LEU A 102 -5.42 4.23 -20.77
CA LEU A 102 -4.39 3.95 -19.76
C LEU A 102 -3.69 5.23 -19.29
N LYS A 103 -3.44 6.20 -20.19
CA LYS A 103 -2.90 7.51 -19.82
C LYS A 103 -3.81 8.25 -18.85
N THR A 104 -5.12 8.20 -19.08
CA THR A 104 -6.13 8.77 -18.18
C THR A 104 -6.20 8.02 -16.85
N MET A 105 -6.07 6.69 -16.88
CA MET A 105 -6.02 5.88 -15.66
C MET A 105 -4.82 6.25 -14.79
N ILE A 106 -3.63 6.40 -15.38
CA ILE A 106 -2.42 6.82 -14.68
C ILE A 106 -2.58 8.22 -14.08
N SER A 107 -3.02 9.19 -14.88
CA SER A 107 -3.14 10.59 -14.43
C SER A 107 -4.16 10.78 -13.31
N THR A 108 -5.23 9.97 -13.28
CA THR A 108 -6.24 9.99 -12.21
C THR A 108 -5.86 9.17 -10.98
N THR A 109 -4.88 8.26 -11.12
CA THR A 109 -4.40 7.41 -10.03
C THR A 109 -3.26 8.07 -9.25
N LEU A 110 -2.37 8.81 -9.92
CA LEU A 110 -1.23 9.47 -9.28
C LEU A 110 -1.60 10.34 -8.06
N PRO A 111 -2.64 11.19 -8.10
CA PRO A 111 -3.05 11.96 -6.92
C PRO A 111 -3.48 11.08 -5.74
N LYS A 112 -4.12 9.93 -6.01
CA LYS A 112 -4.53 8.99 -4.96
C LYS A 112 -3.33 8.29 -4.34
N LEU A 113 -2.37 7.84 -5.16
CA LEU A 113 -1.13 7.24 -4.67
C LEU A 113 -0.34 8.21 -3.78
N ARG A 114 -0.28 9.50 -4.15
CA ARG A 114 0.36 10.54 -3.34
C ARG A 114 -0.37 10.75 -2.01
N ALA A 115 -1.70 10.85 -2.03
CA ALA A 115 -2.49 10.94 -0.80
C ALA A 115 -2.30 9.70 0.09
N HIS A 116 -2.24 8.50 -0.50
CA HIS A 116 -1.98 7.27 0.24
C HIS A 116 -0.59 7.26 0.89
N LEU A 117 0.44 7.68 0.14
CA LEU A 117 1.80 7.86 0.67
C LEU A 117 1.82 8.83 1.86
N ASP A 118 1.14 9.97 1.76
CA ASP A 118 1.08 10.95 2.84
C ASP A 118 0.42 10.36 4.10
N MET A 119 -0.70 9.64 3.93
CA MET A 119 -1.34 8.90 5.04
C MET A 119 -0.40 7.85 5.66
N SER A 120 0.39 7.14 4.86
CA SER A 120 1.33 6.12 5.36
C SER A 120 2.49 6.77 6.13
N ARG A 121 2.99 7.92 5.66
CA ARG A 121 4.01 8.72 6.37
C ARG A 121 3.48 9.27 7.69
N GLU A 122 2.25 9.75 7.73
CA GLU A 122 1.61 10.20 8.98
C GLU A 122 1.50 9.06 10.00
N MET A 123 1.07 7.88 9.57
CA MET A 123 1.00 6.68 10.41
C MET A 123 2.41 6.29 10.92
N GLN A 124 3.41 6.24 10.03
CA GLN A 124 4.80 5.94 10.40
C GLN A 124 5.33 6.91 11.46
N ASN A 125 5.14 8.21 11.25
CA ASN A 125 5.54 9.25 12.20
C ASN A 125 4.87 9.09 13.56
N LYS A 126 3.57 8.74 13.58
CA LYS A 126 2.82 8.49 14.81
C LYS A 126 3.37 7.29 15.59
N LEU A 127 3.67 6.19 14.89
CA LEU A 127 4.21 4.96 15.49
C LEU A 127 5.63 5.18 16.06
N ASN A 128 6.44 5.99 15.39
CA ASN A 128 7.77 6.36 15.86
C ASN A 128 7.71 7.20 17.15
N ARG A 129 6.86 8.24 17.18
CA ARG A 129 6.65 9.07 18.39
C ARG A 129 6.05 8.29 19.56
N GLY A 130 5.14 7.36 19.28
CA GLY A 130 4.56 6.47 20.29
C GLY A 130 5.61 5.55 20.94
N SER A 131 6.65 5.19 20.19
CA SER A 131 7.77 4.36 20.67
C SER A 131 8.76 5.16 21.55
N GLU A 132 8.93 6.47 21.28
CA GLU A 132 9.78 7.36 22.09
C GLU A 132 9.18 7.64 23.47
N ASN A 133 7.85 7.79 23.56
CA ASN A 133 7.17 8.16 24.80
C ASN A 133 7.08 7.02 25.84
N THR A 134 7.35 5.77 25.46
CA THR A 134 7.39 4.62 26.37
C THR A 134 8.75 4.40 27.04
N ASN A 135 9.79 5.14 26.64
CA ASN A 135 11.17 4.97 27.12
C ASN A 135 11.59 5.95 28.24
N THR A 136 10.72 6.85 28.72
CA THR A 136 11.05 7.83 29.78
C THR A 136 10.49 7.48 31.16
N GLY A 137 10.00 6.24 31.37
CA GLY A 137 9.32 5.81 32.59
C GLY A 137 10.15 4.93 33.54
N THR A 138 11.44 5.21 33.78
CA THR A 138 12.17 4.57 34.90
C THR A 138 13.27 5.47 35.44
N ASN A 139 12.91 6.41 36.33
CA ASN A 139 13.75 6.77 37.47
C ASN A 139 12.98 7.70 38.43
N ARG A 140 12.35 7.13 39.47
CA ARG A 140 12.20 7.72 40.82
C ARG A 140 11.98 6.60 41.82
#